data_AF-A0A7L3D2K6-F1
#
_entry.id   AF-A0A7L3D2K6-F1
#
_cell.length_a   1.000
_cell.length_b   1.000
_cell.length_c   1.000
_cell.angle_alpha   90.00
_cell.angle_beta   90.00
_cell.angle_gamma   90.00
#
_symmetry.space_group_name_H-M   'P 1'
#
loop_
_entity.id
_entity.type
_entity.pdbx_description
1 polymer ?
#
loop_
_entity_poly.entity_id
_entity_poly.type
_entity_poly.pdbx_seq_one_letter_code
_entity_poly.pdbx_strand_id
1 'polypeptide(L)'
;MGSASSTYRPKCIYLDIDGRIQKVIFSKYCNSKDIMDLFCIATGLPRNTTISLLTADNCMVSIDPTMPANSERSPYKVIPVAAGQLSGQSCKSGDAALQRGWGCLLSSVVFCYDSLLFLSEKEELFQNLLGQIAEQFSRVFKINELKTEVANHLAMLEKKVELEGLKVVEIEKCKSDIKKMREEMAARNSRTSCPCKYSFLDENKRLTPRRDVPSYPKYMLSQETIEALRKPTFDVWLWEPNEMLSCLEHMYHDLGLVKDFNINPITLKRWLLCIHDNYRNNPFHNFRHCFCVTQMMYSMISLCSLQ
;
A
#
# COMPACT_ATOMS: atom_id res chain seq x y z
N MET A 1 6.94 -3.47 -39.26
CA MET A 1 6.72 -2.00 -39.24
C MET A 1 5.30 -1.76 -38.76
N GLY A 2 5.12 -1.08 -37.63
CA GLY A 2 3.81 -0.82 -37.03
C GLY A 2 3.96 0.16 -35.89
N SER A 3 3.96 1.45 -36.23
CA SER A 3 4.17 2.58 -35.34
C SER A 3 2.98 2.74 -34.39
N ALA A 4 3.03 2.13 -33.22
CA ALA A 4 2.17 2.51 -32.10
C ALA A 4 2.75 3.79 -31.49
N SER A 5 2.33 4.94 -32.03
CA SER A 5 2.57 6.24 -31.41
C SER A 5 1.78 6.27 -30.10
N SER A 6 2.44 5.88 -29.01
CA SER A 6 1.96 6.11 -27.66
C SER A 6 1.77 7.61 -27.51
N THR A 7 0.53 8.09 -27.36
CA THR A 7 0.17 9.50 -27.07
C THR A 7 0.68 9.97 -25.70
N TYR A 8 1.65 9.27 -25.14
CA TYR A 8 2.31 9.58 -23.91
C TYR A 8 3.13 10.86 -24.04
N ARG A 9 2.59 11.95 -23.48
CA ARG A 9 3.33 13.19 -23.30
C ARG A 9 3.91 13.20 -21.88
N PRO A 10 5.24 13.13 -21.72
CA PRO A 10 5.85 13.24 -20.40
C PRO A 10 5.54 14.61 -19.79
N LYS A 11 5.39 14.64 -18.47
CA LYS A 11 5.06 15.87 -17.76
C LYS A 11 6.32 16.71 -17.61
N CYS A 12 6.17 18.01 -17.84
CA CYS A 12 7.25 18.97 -17.82
C CYS A 12 6.99 20.00 -16.72
N ILE A 13 8.00 20.23 -15.88
CA ILE A 13 8.01 21.24 -14.82
C ILE A 13 9.22 22.15 -15.02
N TYR A 14 8.99 23.45 -14.85
CA TYR A 14 10.02 24.48 -14.94
C TYR A 14 10.39 24.96 -13.54
N LEU A 15 11.68 24.94 -13.21
CA LEU A 15 12.23 25.34 -11.92
C LEU A 15 13.08 26.60 -12.08
N ASP A 16 12.94 27.56 -11.17
CA ASP A 16 13.84 28.70 -11.06
C ASP A 16 14.91 28.41 -10.00
N ILE A 17 16.16 28.36 -10.46
CA ILE A 17 17.34 28.08 -9.65
C ILE A 17 18.30 29.26 -9.86
N ASP A 18 18.39 30.13 -8.86
CA ASP A 18 19.24 31.33 -8.85
C ASP A 18 19.09 32.20 -10.13
N GLY A 19 17.86 32.37 -10.62
CA GLY A 19 17.55 33.17 -11.81
C GLY A 19 17.72 32.42 -13.13
N ARG A 20 18.00 31.11 -13.09
CA ARG A 20 18.05 30.24 -14.27
C ARG A 20 16.87 29.28 -14.28
N ILE A 21 16.11 29.31 -15.38
CA ILE A 21 14.98 28.40 -15.60
C ILE A 21 15.51 27.05 -16.09
N GLN A 22 15.29 26.00 -15.32
CA GLN A 22 15.60 24.62 -15.69
C GLN A 22 14.33 23.82 -15.97
N LYS A 23 14.38 22.99 -17.01
CA LYS A 23 13.27 22.14 -17.43
C LYS A 23 13.47 20.71 -16.95
N VAL A 24 12.59 20.25 -16.06
CA VAL A 24 12.57 18.86 -15.58
C VAL A 24 11.43 18.12 -16.24
N ILE A 25 11.74 16.98 -16.84
CA ILE A 25 10.77 16.12 -17.53
C ILE A 25 10.74 14.79 -16.81
N PHE A 26 9.57 14.37 -16.36
CA PHE A 26 9.41 13.09 -15.67
C PHE A 26 8.23 12.29 -16.22
N SER A 27 8.24 10.99 -15.91
CA SER A 27 7.26 10.07 -16.43
C SER A 27 6.02 9.92 -15.54
N LYS A 28 4.88 9.46 -16.09
CA LYS A 28 3.70 9.10 -15.28
C LYS A 28 3.94 7.95 -14.31
N TYR A 29 5.07 7.25 -14.43
CA TYR A 29 5.49 6.15 -13.56
C TYR A 29 6.45 6.59 -12.45
N CYS A 30 6.89 7.84 -12.44
CA CYS A 30 7.74 8.37 -11.37
C CYS A 30 6.91 8.53 -10.09
N ASN A 31 7.42 8.08 -8.96
CA ASN A 31 6.83 8.35 -7.65
C ASN A 31 7.34 9.71 -7.10
N SER A 32 6.78 10.20 -5.98
CA SER A 32 7.19 11.48 -5.39
C SER A 32 8.67 11.55 -5.03
N LYS A 33 9.29 10.44 -4.62
CA LYS A 33 10.71 10.37 -4.28
C LYS A 33 11.59 10.51 -5.53
N ASP A 34 11.22 9.86 -6.63
CA ASP A 34 11.92 10.00 -7.92
C ASP A 34 11.86 11.45 -8.41
N ILE A 35 10.71 12.11 -8.26
CA ILE A 35 10.52 13.52 -8.62
C ILE A 35 11.37 14.44 -7.74
N MET A 36 11.39 14.19 -6.42
CA MET A 36 12.24 14.90 -5.47
C MET A 36 13.72 14.78 -5.83
N ASP A 37 14.20 13.57 -6.15
CA ASP A 37 15.58 13.34 -6.55
C ASP A 37 15.91 14.05 -7.87
N LEU A 38 14.99 14.05 -8.85
CA LEU A 38 15.15 14.79 -10.10
C LEU A 38 15.27 16.31 -9.86
N PHE A 39 14.47 16.86 -8.95
CA PHE A 39 14.56 18.28 -8.59
C PHE A 39 15.86 18.60 -7.86
N CYS A 40 16.28 17.77 -6.91
CA CYS A 40 17.57 17.93 -6.24
C CYS A 40 18.75 17.90 -7.22
N ILE A 41 18.70 17.00 -8.22
CA ILE A 41 19.71 16.93 -9.29
C ILE A 41 19.72 18.22 -10.12
N ALA A 42 18.55 18.72 -10.52
CA ALA A 42 18.45 19.98 -11.28
C ALA A 42 18.96 21.18 -10.47
N THR A 43 18.68 21.22 -9.16
CA THR A 43 19.10 22.31 -8.27
C THR A 43 20.55 22.19 -7.79
N GLY A 44 21.27 21.12 -8.14
CA GLY A 44 22.62 20.87 -7.64
C GLY A 44 22.68 20.55 -6.14
N LEU A 45 21.56 20.13 -5.54
CA LEU A 45 21.48 19.73 -4.14
C LEU A 45 21.83 18.24 -3.97
N PRO A 46 22.35 17.82 -2.80
CA PRO A 46 22.54 16.40 -2.50
C PRO A 46 21.23 15.62 -2.64
N ARG A 47 21.28 14.43 -3.23
CA ARG A 47 20.17 13.46 -3.21
C ARG A 47 19.76 13.22 -1.75
N ASN A 48 18.46 13.14 -1.46
CA ASN A 48 17.89 13.09 -0.11
C ASN A 48 17.85 14.43 0.67
N THR A 49 18.03 15.57 0.02
CA THR A 49 17.75 16.89 0.62
C THR A 49 16.25 17.15 0.64
N THR A 50 15.69 17.52 1.80
CA THR A 50 14.31 17.98 1.87
C THR A 50 14.17 19.34 1.20
N ILE A 51 13.37 19.41 0.15
CA ILE A 51 13.11 20.64 -0.60
C ILE A 51 11.63 21.00 -0.56
N SER A 52 11.34 22.28 -0.62
CA SER A 52 10.00 22.85 -0.77
C SER A 52 9.89 23.55 -2.11
N LEU A 53 8.73 23.39 -2.75
CA LEU A 53 8.43 24.00 -4.04
C LEU A 53 7.45 25.15 -3.84
N LEU A 54 7.79 26.32 -4.35
CA LEU A 54 6.99 27.53 -4.24
C LEU A 54 6.59 28.06 -5.62
N THR A 55 5.38 28.58 -5.71
CA THR A 55 4.93 29.38 -6.87
C THR A 55 5.48 30.82 -6.76
N ALA A 56 5.39 31.60 -7.84
CA ALA A 56 5.75 33.03 -7.83
C ALA A 56 5.06 33.82 -6.70
N ASP A 57 3.84 33.43 -6.32
CA ASP A 57 3.08 34.02 -5.22
C ASP A 57 3.46 33.47 -3.83
N ASN A 58 4.62 32.79 -3.69
CA ASN A 58 5.09 32.11 -2.48
C ASN A 58 4.10 31.08 -1.89
N CYS A 59 3.22 30.52 -2.72
CA CYS A 59 2.34 29.43 -2.33
C CYS A 59 3.06 28.07 -2.47
N MET A 60 2.95 27.23 -1.45
CA MET A 60 3.53 25.89 -1.41
C MET A 60 2.84 24.95 -2.40
N VAL A 61 3.63 24.21 -3.17
CA VAL A 61 3.16 23.20 -4.12
C VAL A 61 3.63 21.83 -3.64
N SER A 62 2.72 20.85 -3.60
CA SER A 62 3.06 19.48 -3.25
C SER A 62 3.95 18.85 -4.34
N ILE A 63 4.93 18.05 -3.92
CA ILE A 63 5.84 17.35 -4.83
C ILE A 63 5.36 15.91 -4.98
N ASP A 64 4.51 15.71 -5.98
CA ASP A 64 3.92 14.42 -6.31
C ASP A 64 3.52 14.37 -7.80
N PRO A 65 3.24 13.18 -8.37
CA PRO A 65 2.94 13.07 -9.81
C PRO A 65 1.71 13.88 -10.26
N THR A 66 0.80 14.23 -9.35
CA THR A 66 -0.41 15.01 -9.62
C THR A 66 -0.17 16.52 -9.60
N MET A 67 1.00 16.99 -9.13
CA MET A 67 1.34 18.41 -9.00
C MET A 67 1.02 19.25 -10.26
N PRO A 68 0.51 20.49 -10.15
CA PRO A 68 0.12 21.25 -11.33
C PRO A 68 1.29 21.48 -12.30
N ALA A 69 1.03 21.33 -13.60
CA ALA A 69 2.01 21.70 -14.62
C ALA A 69 2.16 23.22 -14.67
N ASN A 70 3.38 23.69 -14.91
CA ASN A 70 3.68 25.11 -15.05
C ASN A 70 4.36 25.42 -16.40
N SER A 71 4.79 26.66 -16.58
CA SER A 71 5.40 27.16 -17.82
C SER A 71 6.70 27.92 -17.53
N GLU A 72 7.48 28.21 -18.57
CA GLU A 72 8.69 29.06 -18.47
C GLU A 72 8.39 30.46 -17.91
N ARG A 73 7.14 30.93 -18.03
CA ARG A 73 6.70 32.23 -17.52
C ARG A 73 6.29 32.20 -16.05
N SER A 74 6.12 31.00 -15.48
CA SER A 74 5.68 30.77 -14.11
C SER A 74 6.48 29.62 -13.48
N PRO A 75 7.83 29.71 -13.44
CA PRO A 75 8.67 28.66 -12.90
C PRO A 75 8.43 28.53 -11.40
N TYR A 76 8.62 27.32 -10.88
CA TYR A 76 8.56 27.09 -9.45
C TYR A 76 9.92 27.33 -8.81
N LYS A 77 9.95 27.99 -7.66
CA LYS A 77 11.16 28.22 -6.88
C LYS A 77 11.40 27.03 -5.94
N VAL A 78 12.60 26.49 -5.95
CA VAL A 78 13.00 25.41 -5.04
C VAL A 78 13.74 25.99 -3.84
N ILE A 79 13.32 25.63 -2.62
CA ILE A 79 13.99 26.04 -1.38
C ILE A 79 14.37 24.81 -0.56
N PRO A 80 15.64 24.62 -0.19
CA PRO A 80 16.03 23.57 0.73
C PRO A 80 15.46 23.86 2.13
N VAL A 81 14.75 22.89 2.70
CA VAL A 81 14.22 22.96 4.07
C VAL A 81 15.32 22.48 5.00
N ALA A 82 16.09 23.40 5.55
CA ALA A 82 17.13 23.08 6.52
C ALA A 82 16.50 22.54 7.81
N ALA A 83 16.81 21.29 8.16
CA ALA A 83 16.55 20.77 9.50
C ALA A 83 17.57 21.38 10.48
N GLY A 84 17.22 22.51 11.12
CA GLY A 84 17.85 23.02 12.34
C GLY A 84 19.10 23.92 12.17
N GLN A 85 18.84 25.24 12.29
CA GLN A 85 19.66 26.35 12.80
C GLN A 85 21.19 26.45 12.56
N LEU A 86 21.55 27.62 11.99
CA LEU A 86 22.59 28.57 12.42
C LEU A 86 24.03 28.04 12.57
N SER A 87 24.84 28.27 11.55
CA SER A 87 26.19 28.82 11.77
C SER A 87 26.52 29.78 10.62
N GLY A 88 26.80 31.03 11.00
CA GLY A 88 27.16 32.10 10.10
C GLY A 88 28.51 31.85 9.44
N GLN A 89 28.61 32.38 8.23
CA GLN A 89 29.77 32.44 7.36
C GLN A 89 31.02 32.96 8.10
N SER A 90 32.12 32.20 8.00
CA SER A 90 33.47 32.74 8.08
C SER A 90 34.04 32.82 6.67
N CYS A 91 34.11 34.03 6.12
CA CYS A 91 35.00 34.37 5.02
C CYS A 91 35.66 35.71 5.35
N LYS A 92 36.98 35.67 5.47
CA LYS A 92 37.83 36.83 5.73
C LYS A 92 37.97 37.68 4.48
N SER A 93 37.81 38.98 4.62
CA SER A 93 38.52 39.98 3.81
C SER A 93 38.58 41.28 4.62
N GLY A 94 39.78 41.84 4.73
CA GLY A 94 40.05 43.02 5.54
C GLY A 94 39.47 44.30 4.95
N ASP A 95 39.40 45.33 5.78
CA ASP A 95 40.15 46.56 5.54
C ASP A 95 40.12 47.46 6.77
N ALA A 96 41.26 48.11 7.01
CA ALA A 96 41.49 49.05 8.08
C ALA A 96 41.13 50.46 7.63
N ALA A 97 40.43 51.24 8.46
CA ALA A 97 40.66 52.69 8.60
C ALA A 97 39.83 53.29 9.75
N LEU A 98 40.58 53.80 10.75
CA LEU A 98 40.49 55.17 11.26
C LEU A 98 39.13 55.72 11.75
N GLN A 99 39.00 55.93 13.07
CA GLN A 99 38.94 57.31 13.60
C GLN A 99 39.00 57.40 15.14
N ARG A 100 39.83 58.33 15.59
CA ARG A 100 39.91 58.86 16.96
C ARG A 100 39.00 60.07 17.11
N GLY A 101 38.60 60.34 18.36
CA GLY A 101 37.81 61.51 18.79
C GLY A 101 36.34 61.23 18.58
N TRP A 102 35.41 61.48 19.50
CA TRP A 102 35.28 62.66 20.35
C TRP A 102 34.74 62.23 21.72
N GLY A 103 35.54 62.39 22.77
CA GLY A 103 35.02 62.47 24.13
C GLY A 103 34.43 63.85 24.32
N CYS A 104 33.15 63.93 24.70
CA CYS A 104 32.50 64.99 25.51
C CYS A 104 30.95 64.97 25.47
N LEU A 105 30.30 63.82 25.26
CA LEU A 105 28.84 63.65 25.50
C LEU A 105 28.49 62.39 26.33
N LEU A 106 29.49 61.75 26.95
CA LEU A 106 29.38 60.39 27.49
C LEU A 106 28.82 60.25 28.91
N SER A 107 28.49 61.32 29.65
CA SER A 107 28.03 61.13 31.04
C SER A 107 26.55 60.78 31.19
N SER A 108 25.70 61.12 30.23
CA SER A 108 24.24 60.84 30.32
C SER A 108 23.81 59.62 29.50
N VAL A 109 24.61 59.21 28.52
CA VAL A 109 24.31 58.05 27.65
C VAL A 109 24.77 56.73 28.28
N VAL A 110 25.84 56.73 29.09
CA VAL A 110 26.36 55.52 29.76
C VAL A 110 25.36 54.91 30.76
N PHE A 111 24.55 55.73 31.44
CA PHE A 111 23.52 55.25 32.37
C PHE A 111 22.35 54.51 31.69
N CYS A 112 22.04 54.85 30.43
CA CYS A 112 21.03 54.16 29.63
C CYS A 112 21.56 52.86 29.02
N TYR A 113 22.83 52.81 28.60
CA TYR A 113 23.43 51.58 28.08
C TYR A 113 23.64 50.53 29.18
N ASP A 114 24.06 50.91 30.39
CA ASP A 114 24.16 49.96 31.51
C ASP A 114 22.79 49.42 31.94
N SER A 115 21.73 50.23 31.91
CA SER A 115 20.37 49.77 32.21
C SER A 115 19.80 48.84 31.12
N LEU A 116 20.10 49.09 29.83
CA LEU A 116 19.69 48.22 28.73
C LEU A 116 20.51 46.92 28.67
N LEU A 117 21.81 46.97 28.98
CA LEU A 117 22.68 45.79 29.07
C LEU A 117 22.25 44.90 30.23
N PHE A 118 21.92 45.49 31.39
CA PHE A 118 21.41 44.78 32.56
C PHE A 118 20.05 44.11 32.28
N LEU A 119 19.16 44.73 31.50
CA LEU A 119 17.90 44.12 31.06
C LEU A 119 18.13 42.95 30.09
N SER A 120 19.07 43.07 29.15
CA SER A 120 19.44 42.00 28.21
C SER A 120 20.07 40.79 28.92
N GLU A 121 20.94 41.03 29.90
CA GLU A 121 21.56 39.96 30.70
C GLU A 121 20.53 39.23 31.57
N LYS A 122 19.52 39.92 32.09
CA LYS A 122 18.42 39.29 32.84
C LYS A 122 17.53 38.42 31.96
N GLU A 123 17.25 38.85 30.72
CA GLU A 123 16.49 38.07 29.75
C GLU A 123 17.25 36.78 29.39
N GLU A 124 18.55 36.87 29.14
CA GLU A 124 19.40 35.73 28.82
C GLU A 124 19.52 34.75 29.99
N LEU A 125 19.69 35.25 31.22
CA LEU A 125 19.68 34.42 32.43
C LEU A 125 18.33 33.71 32.64
N PHE A 126 17.22 34.36 32.33
CA PHE A 126 15.89 33.76 32.45
C PHE A 126 15.65 32.69 31.38
N GLN A 127 16.07 32.93 30.13
CA GLN A 127 16.04 31.93 29.07
C GLN A 127 16.94 30.73 29.38
N ASN A 128 18.12 30.97 29.97
CA ASN A 128 19.01 29.91 30.42
C ASN A 128 18.39 29.09 31.56
N LEU A 129 17.72 29.74 32.52
CA LEU A 129 17.00 29.05 33.60
C LEU A 129 15.82 28.22 33.07
N LEU A 130 15.02 28.79 32.16
CA LEU A 130 13.93 28.08 31.50
C LEU A 130 14.44 26.89 30.68
N GLY A 131 15.57 27.05 29.98
CA GLY A 131 16.23 25.98 29.25
C GLY A 131 16.69 24.84 30.17
N GLN A 132 17.30 25.18 31.31
CA GLN A 132 17.70 24.19 32.32
C GLN A 132 16.50 23.45 32.91
N ILE A 133 15.42 24.17 33.24
CA ILE A 133 14.18 23.56 33.73
C ILE A 133 13.59 22.64 32.67
N ALA A 134 13.48 23.09 31.41
CA ALA A 134 12.99 22.28 30.30
C ALA A 134 13.84 21.03 30.05
N GLU A 135 15.17 21.12 30.24
CA GLU A 135 16.08 19.98 30.14
C GLU A 135 15.86 18.98 31.28
N GLN A 136 15.65 19.45 32.52
CA GLN A 136 15.32 18.58 33.65
C GLN A 136 13.97 17.89 33.44
N PHE A 137 12.95 18.60 32.96
CA PHE A 137 11.67 17.99 32.58
C PHE A 137 11.86 16.95 31.47
N SER A 138 12.66 17.25 30.44
CA SER A 138 12.91 16.32 29.34
C SER A 138 13.63 15.04 29.78
N ARG A 139 14.54 15.14 30.76
CA ARG A 139 15.25 14.00 31.35
C ARG A 139 14.36 13.15 32.25
N VAL A 140 13.61 13.78 33.17
CA VAL A 140 12.74 13.08 34.13
C VAL A 140 11.61 12.33 33.43
N PHE A 141 10.98 12.97 32.43
CA PHE A 141 9.88 12.38 31.68
C PHE A 141 10.33 11.56 30.46
N LYS A 142 11.65 11.42 30.26
CA LYS A 142 12.23 10.68 29.11
C LYS A 142 11.60 11.09 27.76
N ILE A 143 11.26 12.37 27.62
CA ILE A 143 10.50 12.90 26.47
C ILE A 143 11.21 12.61 25.15
N ASN A 144 12.54 12.61 25.18
CA ASN A 144 13.35 12.28 23.99
C ASN A 144 13.22 10.81 23.58
N GLU A 145 13.18 9.87 24.52
CA GLU A 145 12.94 8.45 24.22
C GLU A 145 11.55 8.27 23.60
N LEU A 146 10.53 8.87 24.22
CA LEU A 146 9.15 8.83 23.71
C LEU A 146 9.02 9.49 22.33
N LYS A 147 9.69 10.62 22.11
CA LYS A 147 9.72 11.30 20.80
C LYS A 147 10.36 10.41 19.73
N THR A 148 11.45 9.70 20.06
CA THR A 148 12.07 8.75 19.13
C THR A 148 11.20 7.53 18.86
N GLU A 149 10.51 7.00 19.88
CA GLU A 149 9.60 5.87 19.72
C GLU A 149 8.39 6.22 18.84
N VAL A 150 7.77 7.38 19.08
CA VAL A 150 6.67 7.88 18.25
C VAL A 150 7.13 8.13 16.81
N ALA A 151 8.32 8.71 16.60
CA ALA A 151 8.88 8.89 15.27
C ALA A 151 9.12 7.55 14.55
N ASN A 152 9.61 6.54 15.27
CA ASN A 152 9.82 5.20 14.72
C ASN A 152 8.49 4.51 14.37
N HIS A 153 7.48 4.62 15.23
CA HIS A 153 6.14 4.08 14.97
C HIS A 153 5.49 4.75 13.75
N LEU A 154 5.64 6.07 13.61
CA LEU A 154 5.15 6.81 12.45
C LEU A 154 5.82 6.32 11.16
N ALA A 155 7.15 6.20 11.15
CA ALA A 155 7.91 5.72 9.99
C ALA A 155 7.53 4.27 9.59
N MET A 156 7.24 3.39 10.57
CA MET A 156 6.76 2.05 10.28
C MET A 156 5.35 2.03 9.69
N LEU A 157 4.46 2.89 10.20
CA LEU A 157 3.10 3.02 9.68
C LEU A 157 3.09 3.58 8.25
N GLU A 158 3.93 4.58 7.97
CA GLU A 158 4.09 5.14 6.61
C GLU A 158 4.50 4.05 5.61
N LYS A 159 5.54 3.25 5.93
CA LYS A 159 5.96 2.12 5.08
C LYS A 159 4.85 1.09 4.86
N LYS A 160 4.05 0.81 5.89
CA LYS A 160 2.94 -0.15 5.78
C LYS A 160 1.83 0.40 4.88
N VAL A 161 1.53 1.69 4.99
CA VAL A 161 0.54 2.37 4.13
C VAL A 161 1.03 2.41 2.67
N GLU A 162 2.31 2.66 2.43
CA GLU A 162 2.90 2.60 1.08
C GLU A 162 2.73 1.20 0.47
N LEU A 163 3.03 0.15 1.24
CA LEU A 163 2.88 -1.24 0.79
C LEU A 163 1.41 -1.60 0.48
N GLU A 164 0.48 -1.23 1.34
CA GLU A 164 -0.95 -1.43 1.10
C GLU A 164 -1.44 -0.61 -0.11
N GLY A 165 -0.90 0.59 -0.32
CA GLY A 165 -1.15 1.39 -1.52
C GLY A 165 -0.76 0.68 -2.81
N LEU A 166 0.41 0.02 -2.83
CA LEU A 166 0.85 -0.79 -3.97
C LEU A 166 -0.11 -1.96 -4.25
N LYS A 167 -0.58 -2.67 -3.21
CA LYS A 167 -1.56 -3.76 -3.36
C LYS A 167 -2.86 -3.28 -3.99
N VAL A 168 -3.36 -2.10 -3.58
CA VAL A 168 -4.58 -1.51 -4.16
C VAL A 168 -4.40 -1.22 -5.64
N VAL A 169 -3.23 -0.71 -6.05
CA VAL A 169 -2.91 -0.47 -7.46
C VAL A 169 -2.90 -1.78 -8.26
N GLU A 170 -2.30 -2.85 -7.72
CA GLU A 170 -2.29 -4.17 -8.36
C GLU A 170 -3.71 -4.76 -8.50
N ILE A 171 -4.54 -4.59 -7.47
CA ILE A 171 -5.95 -5.01 -7.50
C ILE A 171 -6.73 -4.27 -8.59
N GLU A 172 -6.59 -2.94 -8.67
CA GLU A 172 -7.28 -2.15 -9.70
C GLU A 172 -6.77 -2.49 -11.11
N LYS A 173 -5.48 -2.79 -11.27
CA LYS A 173 -4.94 -3.31 -12.53
C LYS A 173 -5.56 -4.67 -12.89
N CYS A 174 -5.57 -5.62 -11.96
CA CYS A 174 -6.17 -6.94 -12.17
C CYS A 174 -7.66 -6.84 -12.54
N LYS A 175 -8.40 -5.97 -11.86
CA LYS A 175 -9.81 -5.69 -12.13
C LYS A 175 -10.03 -5.10 -13.53
N SER A 176 -9.16 -4.17 -13.96
CA SER A 176 -9.17 -3.66 -15.33
C SER A 176 -8.89 -4.74 -16.36
N ASP A 177 -7.91 -5.62 -16.11
CA ASP A 177 -7.56 -6.73 -17.00
C ASP A 177 -8.71 -7.74 -17.13
N ILE A 178 -9.38 -8.08 -16.01
CA ILE A 178 -10.59 -8.93 -16.01
C ILE A 178 -11.71 -8.29 -16.85
N LYS A 179 -11.94 -6.98 -16.69
CA LYS A 179 -12.96 -6.25 -17.47
C LYS A 179 -12.64 -6.32 -18.96
N LYS A 180 -11.38 -6.08 -19.35
CA LYS A 180 -10.93 -6.16 -20.74
C LYS A 180 -11.10 -7.57 -21.31
N MET A 181 -10.72 -8.62 -20.57
CA MET A 181 -10.91 -10.00 -21.02
C MET A 181 -12.40 -10.33 -21.21
N ARG A 182 -13.29 -9.86 -20.34
CA ARG A 182 -14.75 -10.02 -20.50
C ARG A 182 -15.26 -9.33 -21.76
N GLU A 183 -14.81 -8.11 -22.03
CA GLU A 183 -15.17 -7.36 -23.25
C GLU A 183 -14.65 -8.05 -24.53
N GLU A 184 -13.41 -8.55 -24.51
CA GLU A 184 -12.83 -9.32 -25.63
C GLU A 184 -13.60 -10.63 -25.88
N MET A 185 -14.00 -11.35 -24.83
CA MET A 185 -14.83 -12.55 -24.93
C MET A 185 -16.23 -12.22 -25.49
N ALA A 186 -16.86 -11.13 -25.04
CA ALA A 186 -18.14 -10.68 -25.56
C ALA A 186 -18.06 -10.26 -27.04
N ALA A 187 -16.99 -9.58 -27.45
CA ALA A 187 -16.76 -9.18 -28.83
C ALA A 187 -16.55 -10.40 -29.76
N ARG A 188 -15.83 -11.43 -29.31
CA ARG A 188 -15.62 -12.68 -30.06
C ARG A 188 -16.90 -13.50 -30.23
N ASN A 189 -17.80 -13.46 -29.25
CA ASN A 189 -19.09 -14.17 -29.29
C ASN A 189 -20.01 -13.72 -30.45
N SER A 190 -19.79 -12.52 -31.01
CA SER A 190 -20.54 -12.02 -32.17
C SER A 190 -20.10 -12.59 -33.53
N ARG A 191 -18.91 -13.22 -33.62
CA ARG A 191 -18.30 -13.65 -34.91
C ARG A 191 -18.23 -15.16 -35.12
N THR A 192 -18.66 -15.96 -34.15
CA THR A 192 -18.65 -17.42 -34.23
C THR A 192 -20.01 -17.97 -33.83
N SER A 193 -20.82 -18.40 -34.82
CA SER A 193 -22.00 -19.24 -34.56
C SER A 193 -21.54 -20.67 -34.24
N CYS A 194 -20.92 -20.85 -33.07
CA CYS A 194 -20.62 -22.17 -32.55
C CYS A 194 -21.87 -22.71 -31.83
N PRO A 195 -22.26 -24.00 -31.99
CA PRO A 195 -23.44 -24.57 -31.33
C PRO A 195 -23.32 -24.72 -29.81
N CYS A 196 -22.19 -24.37 -29.19
CA CYS A 196 -22.10 -24.32 -27.73
C CYS A 196 -22.80 -23.04 -27.22
N LYS A 197 -24.13 -23.12 -27.08
CA LYS A 197 -24.94 -22.12 -26.36
C LYS A 197 -24.42 -21.98 -24.92
N TYR A 198 -23.50 -21.06 -24.69
CA TYR A 198 -23.30 -20.45 -23.39
C TYR A 198 -24.35 -19.35 -23.25
N SER A 199 -25.48 -19.68 -22.65
CA SER A 199 -26.54 -18.71 -22.35
C SER A 199 -26.01 -17.69 -21.35
N PHE A 200 -25.50 -16.57 -21.85
CA PHE A 200 -25.19 -15.38 -21.08
C PHE A 200 -26.48 -14.62 -20.79
N LEU A 201 -27.35 -15.18 -19.95
CA LEU A 201 -28.51 -14.50 -19.37
C LEU A 201 -28.76 -15.09 -17.98
N ASP A 202 -28.20 -14.46 -16.94
CA ASP A 202 -28.98 -13.89 -15.82
C ASP A 202 -28.04 -13.26 -14.78
N GLU A 203 -27.59 -12.02 -15.04
CA GLU A 203 -26.85 -11.16 -14.10
C GLU A 203 -27.79 -10.55 -13.02
N ASN A 204 -28.90 -11.20 -12.66
CA ASN A 204 -29.67 -10.87 -11.44
C ASN A 204 -29.41 -11.81 -10.26
N LYS A 205 -28.53 -12.81 -10.40
CA LYS A 205 -27.91 -13.41 -9.23
C LYS A 205 -26.73 -12.55 -8.78
N ARG A 206 -27.04 -11.47 -8.06
CA ARG A 206 -26.23 -11.15 -6.88
C ARG A 206 -25.98 -12.49 -6.17
N LEU A 207 -24.75 -12.75 -5.73
CA LEU A 207 -24.51 -13.75 -4.68
C LEU A 207 -25.26 -13.26 -3.43
N THR A 208 -26.59 -13.37 -3.44
CA THR A 208 -27.39 -13.39 -2.24
C THR A 208 -26.80 -14.54 -1.45
N PRO A 209 -26.39 -14.35 -0.19
CA PRO A 209 -26.25 -15.48 0.70
C PRO A 209 -27.62 -16.15 0.66
N ARG A 210 -27.75 -17.27 -0.06
CA ARG A 210 -28.99 -18.04 -0.05
C ARG A 210 -29.14 -18.46 1.40
N ARG A 211 -30.04 -17.76 2.10
CA ARG A 211 -30.54 -18.18 3.39
C ARG A 211 -31.25 -19.52 3.14
N ASP A 212 -30.91 -20.44 4.03
CA ASP A 212 -31.27 -21.85 4.07
C ASP A 212 -30.58 -22.75 3.05
N VAL A 213 -29.73 -23.64 3.59
CA VAL A 213 -29.21 -24.80 2.86
C VAL A 213 -30.44 -25.57 2.39
N PRO A 214 -30.60 -25.89 1.09
CA PRO A 214 -31.67 -26.78 0.67
C PRO A 214 -31.57 -28.04 1.53
N SER A 215 -32.65 -28.38 2.23
CA SER A 215 -32.67 -29.59 3.04
C SER A 215 -32.64 -30.77 2.08
N TYR A 216 -31.44 -31.28 1.82
CA TYR A 216 -31.27 -32.55 1.13
C TYR A 216 -31.52 -33.68 2.14
N PRO A 217 -32.12 -34.80 1.71
CA PRO A 217 -32.19 -35.99 2.55
C PRO A 217 -30.77 -36.31 3.04
N LYS A 218 -30.55 -36.23 4.35
CA LYS A 218 -29.27 -36.57 4.94
C LYS A 218 -29.04 -38.05 4.68
N TYR A 219 -28.18 -38.37 3.72
CA TYR A 219 -27.81 -39.75 3.48
C TYR A 219 -26.95 -40.22 4.65
N MET A 220 -27.41 -41.25 5.33
CA MET A 220 -26.70 -41.86 6.44
C MET A 220 -25.84 -42.98 5.88
N LEU A 221 -24.53 -42.74 5.79
CA LEU A 221 -23.57 -43.74 5.34
C LEU A 221 -23.59 -44.95 6.29
N SER A 222 -23.70 -46.16 5.74
CA SER A 222 -23.57 -47.39 6.54
C SER A 222 -22.12 -47.58 6.99
N GLN A 223 -21.92 -48.38 8.04
CA GLN A 223 -20.57 -48.68 8.53
C GLN A 223 -19.72 -49.38 7.46
N GLU A 224 -20.33 -50.31 6.71
CA GLU A 224 -19.69 -50.98 5.57
C GLU A 224 -19.21 -49.99 4.51
N THR A 225 -20.03 -48.95 4.23
CA THR A 225 -19.68 -47.88 3.29
C THR A 225 -18.45 -47.12 3.77
N ILE A 226 -18.44 -46.73 5.04
CA ILE A 226 -17.34 -45.97 5.66
C ILE A 226 -16.03 -46.76 5.58
N GLU A 227 -16.08 -48.06 5.90
CA GLU A 227 -14.91 -48.94 5.82
C GLU A 227 -14.43 -49.17 4.39
N ALA A 228 -15.35 -49.30 3.44
CA ALA A 228 -15.03 -49.39 2.03
C ALA A 228 -14.43 -48.08 1.50
N LEU A 229 -14.89 -46.92 1.98
CA LEU A 229 -14.44 -45.60 1.53
C LEU A 229 -12.94 -45.35 1.78
N ARG A 230 -12.34 -46.01 2.77
CA ARG A 230 -10.90 -45.96 3.06
C ARG A 230 -10.04 -46.80 2.12
N LYS A 231 -10.65 -47.60 1.23
CA LYS A 231 -9.93 -48.53 0.36
C LYS A 231 -9.95 -48.02 -1.09
N PRO A 232 -8.86 -48.20 -1.85
CA PRO A 232 -8.81 -47.83 -3.27
C PRO A 232 -9.74 -48.69 -4.15
N THR A 233 -10.29 -49.78 -3.59
CA THR A 233 -11.27 -50.67 -4.24
C THR A 233 -12.70 -50.18 -4.11
N PHE A 234 -12.93 -48.98 -3.56
CA PHE A 234 -14.26 -48.40 -3.44
C PHE A 234 -14.89 -48.21 -4.83
N ASP A 235 -16.04 -48.83 -5.07
CA ASP A 235 -16.73 -48.67 -6.35
C ASP A 235 -17.46 -47.33 -6.41
N VAL A 236 -16.80 -46.38 -7.06
CA VAL A 236 -17.27 -45.01 -7.24
C VAL A 236 -18.52 -44.91 -8.12
N TRP A 237 -18.89 -45.93 -8.89
CA TRP A 237 -20.02 -45.86 -9.83
C TRP A 237 -21.37 -46.14 -9.20
N LEU A 238 -21.39 -46.74 -8.00
CA LEU A 238 -22.62 -47.09 -7.28
C LEU A 238 -23.32 -45.89 -6.64
N TRP A 239 -22.70 -44.70 -6.66
CA TRP A 239 -23.10 -43.56 -5.85
C TRP A 239 -23.67 -42.41 -6.67
N GLU A 240 -24.77 -41.84 -6.20
CA GLU A 240 -25.36 -40.60 -6.71
C GLU A 240 -24.64 -39.36 -6.14
N PRO A 241 -24.76 -38.17 -6.78
CA PRO A 241 -24.10 -36.94 -6.34
C PRO A 241 -24.32 -36.56 -4.87
N ASN A 242 -25.53 -36.73 -4.35
CA ASN A 242 -25.88 -36.45 -2.95
C ASN A 242 -25.20 -37.40 -1.96
N GLU A 243 -25.00 -38.66 -2.33
CA GLU A 243 -24.33 -39.65 -1.51
C GLU A 243 -22.82 -39.40 -1.53
N MET A 244 -22.25 -39.10 -2.71
CA MET A 244 -20.85 -38.67 -2.85
C MET A 244 -20.54 -37.42 -2.00
N LEU A 245 -21.45 -36.43 -1.98
CA LEU A 245 -21.31 -35.25 -1.11
C LEU A 245 -21.29 -35.63 0.38
N SER A 246 -22.08 -36.63 0.79
CA SER A 246 -22.10 -37.15 2.16
C SER A 246 -20.80 -37.89 2.50
N CYS A 247 -20.26 -38.66 1.55
CA CYS A 247 -18.93 -39.28 1.66
C CYS A 247 -17.83 -38.22 1.84
N LEU A 248 -17.85 -37.15 1.05
CA LEU A 248 -16.89 -36.04 1.18
C LEU A 248 -17.01 -35.35 2.54
N GLU A 249 -18.22 -35.02 2.99
CA GLU A 249 -18.45 -34.45 4.32
C GLU A 249 -17.89 -35.37 5.42
N HIS A 250 -18.13 -36.68 5.31
CA HIS A 250 -17.60 -37.66 6.25
C HIS A 250 -16.06 -37.66 6.30
N MET A 251 -15.37 -37.64 5.17
CA MET A 251 -13.89 -37.60 5.13
C MET A 251 -13.32 -36.40 5.93
N TYR A 252 -13.93 -35.22 5.82
CA TYR A 252 -13.50 -34.03 6.56
C TYR A 252 -13.66 -34.18 8.07
N HIS A 253 -14.75 -34.80 8.52
CA HIS A 253 -14.98 -35.07 9.93
C HIS A 253 -14.06 -36.17 10.47
N ASP A 254 -13.92 -37.25 9.71
CA ASP A 254 -13.14 -38.42 10.08
C ASP A 254 -11.63 -38.13 10.17
N LEU A 255 -11.11 -37.31 9.23
CA LEU A 255 -9.72 -36.85 9.28
C LEU A 255 -9.46 -35.80 10.37
N GLY A 256 -10.46 -35.40 11.17
CA GLY A 256 -10.32 -34.40 12.22
C GLY A 256 -10.27 -32.95 11.73
N LEU A 257 -10.23 -32.70 10.41
CA LEU A 257 -10.07 -31.36 9.81
C LEU A 257 -11.13 -30.36 10.28
N VAL A 258 -12.37 -30.82 10.43
CA VAL A 258 -13.46 -29.94 10.92
C VAL A 258 -13.17 -29.43 12.32
N LYS A 259 -12.67 -30.30 13.19
CA LYS A 259 -12.35 -29.98 14.58
C LYS A 259 -11.09 -29.11 14.65
N ASP A 260 -10.02 -29.52 13.97
CA ASP A 260 -8.70 -28.92 14.12
C ASP A 260 -8.63 -27.51 13.49
N PHE A 261 -9.35 -27.29 12.40
CA PHE A 261 -9.45 -25.98 11.74
C PHE A 261 -10.71 -25.20 12.11
N ASN A 262 -11.50 -25.69 13.08
CA ASN A 262 -12.76 -25.07 13.52
C ASN A 262 -13.70 -24.71 12.35
N ILE A 263 -13.85 -25.66 11.42
CA ILE A 263 -14.67 -25.47 10.21
C ILE A 263 -16.14 -25.51 10.61
N ASN A 264 -16.90 -24.47 10.26
CA ASN A 264 -18.34 -24.49 10.47
C ASN A 264 -19.01 -25.58 9.59
N PRO A 265 -19.70 -26.59 10.18
CA PRO A 265 -20.28 -27.70 9.41
C PRO A 265 -21.31 -27.27 8.36
N ILE A 266 -22.03 -26.18 8.59
CA ILE A 266 -22.98 -25.60 7.62
C ILE A 266 -22.21 -25.01 6.45
N THR A 267 -21.09 -24.33 6.72
CA THR A 267 -20.21 -23.79 5.69
C THR A 267 -19.58 -24.90 4.86
N LEU A 268 -19.13 -25.99 5.50
CA LEU A 268 -18.59 -27.16 4.79
C LEU A 268 -19.61 -27.73 3.79
N LYS A 269 -20.85 -27.96 4.23
CA LYS A 269 -21.93 -28.44 3.34
C LYS A 269 -22.18 -27.52 2.15
N ARG A 270 -22.30 -26.21 2.41
CA ARG A 270 -22.52 -25.21 1.35
C ARG A 270 -21.35 -25.16 0.38
N TRP A 271 -20.13 -25.29 0.88
CA TRP A 271 -18.93 -25.29 0.07
C TRP A 271 -18.85 -26.52 -0.83
N LEU A 272 -19.14 -27.72 -0.30
CA LEU A 272 -19.21 -28.96 -1.09
C LEU A 272 -20.31 -28.90 -2.17
N LEU A 273 -21.49 -28.39 -1.84
CA LEU A 273 -22.57 -28.15 -2.82
C LEU A 273 -22.13 -27.17 -3.91
N CYS A 274 -21.47 -26.08 -3.52
CA CYS A 274 -20.92 -25.11 -4.46
C CYS A 274 -19.89 -25.76 -5.39
N ILE A 275 -19.00 -26.61 -4.87
CA ILE A 275 -18.04 -27.36 -5.71
C ILE A 275 -18.78 -28.22 -6.73
N HIS A 276 -19.75 -29.03 -6.28
CA HIS A 276 -20.57 -29.88 -7.15
C HIS A 276 -21.22 -29.06 -8.28
N ASP A 277 -21.91 -27.97 -7.93
CA ASP A 277 -22.64 -27.14 -8.90
C ASP A 277 -21.73 -26.45 -9.92
N ASN A 278 -20.44 -26.29 -9.61
CA ASN A 278 -19.45 -25.68 -10.50
C ASN A 278 -18.69 -26.70 -11.37
N TYR A 279 -18.84 -28.01 -11.13
CA TYR A 279 -18.33 -29.02 -12.05
C TYR A 279 -19.24 -29.16 -13.27
N ARG A 280 -18.65 -29.20 -14.46
CA ARG A 280 -19.38 -29.38 -15.72
C ARG A 280 -19.69 -30.86 -15.96
N ASN A 281 -20.79 -31.12 -16.67
CA ASN A 281 -21.19 -32.46 -17.11
C ASN A 281 -20.37 -32.91 -18.34
N ASN A 282 -19.05 -33.00 -18.20
CA ASN A 282 -18.17 -33.56 -19.21
C ASN A 282 -18.11 -35.10 -19.09
N PRO A 283 -17.77 -35.84 -20.16
CA PRO A 283 -17.64 -37.29 -20.08
C PRO A 283 -16.61 -37.79 -19.05
N PHE A 284 -15.52 -37.06 -18.85
CA PHE A 284 -14.44 -37.44 -17.92
C PHE A 284 -14.24 -36.43 -16.79
N HIS A 285 -13.91 -35.17 -17.10
CA HIS A 285 -13.69 -34.12 -16.09
C HIS A 285 -15.02 -33.57 -15.53
N ASN A 286 -15.69 -34.40 -14.73
CA ASN A 286 -16.96 -34.13 -14.05
C ASN A 286 -16.82 -34.30 -12.53
N PHE A 287 -17.91 -34.08 -11.80
CA PHE A 287 -17.92 -34.19 -10.34
C PHE A 287 -17.56 -35.60 -9.84
N ARG A 288 -17.95 -36.67 -10.56
CA ARG A 288 -17.56 -38.03 -10.18
C ARG A 288 -16.04 -38.21 -10.25
N HIS A 289 -15.38 -37.66 -11.27
CA HIS A 289 -13.92 -37.67 -11.33
C HIS A 289 -13.28 -36.88 -10.16
N CYS A 290 -13.84 -35.72 -9.78
CA CYS A 290 -13.42 -35.01 -8.57
C CYS A 290 -13.51 -35.91 -7.33
N PHE A 291 -14.65 -36.57 -7.15
CA PHE A 291 -14.86 -37.51 -6.06
C PHE A 291 -13.83 -38.65 -6.08
N CYS A 292 -13.56 -39.29 -7.24
CA CYS A 292 -12.56 -40.35 -7.35
C CYS A 292 -11.16 -39.90 -6.88
N VAL A 293 -10.73 -38.71 -7.30
CA VAL A 293 -9.41 -38.17 -6.92
C VAL A 293 -9.34 -37.93 -5.41
N THR A 294 -10.39 -37.34 -4.83
CA THR A 294 -10.45 -37.09 -3.38
C THR A 294 -10.54 -38.39 -2.57
N GLN A 295 -11.34 -39.36 -3.01
CA GLN A 295 -11.48 -40.67 -2.38
C GLN A 295 -10.18 -41.48 -2.42
N MET A 296 -9.43 -41.40 -3.52
CA MET A 296 -8.10 -42.00 -3.62
C MET A 296 -7.13 -41.35 -2.63
N MET A 297 -7.13 -40.02 -2.50
CA MET A 297 -6.30 -39.34 -1.50
C MET A 297 -6.65 -39.77 -0.07
N TYR A 298 -7.94 -39.86 0.25
CA TYR A 298 -8.41 -40.36 1.55
C TYR A 298 -7.98 -41.81 1.81
N SER A 299 -8.02 -42.67 0.78
CA SER A 299 -7.49 -44.04 0.86
C SER A 299 -5.99 -44.06 1.11
N MET A 300 -5.21 -43.22 0.41
CA MET A 300 -3.77 -43.13 0.61
C MET A 300 -3.41 -42.65 2.00
N ILE A 301 -4.13 -41.67 2.55
CA ILE A 301 -3.93 -41.20 3.93
C ILE A 301 -4.10 -42.37 4.92
N SER A 302 -5.12 -43.22 4.70
CA SER A 302 -5.38 -44.39 5.55
C SER A 302 -4.36 -45.52 5.35
N LEU A 303 -3.98 -45.82 4.11
CA LEU A 303 -3.05 -46.92 3.80
C LEU A 303 -1.59 -46.61 4.12
N CYS A 304 -1.19 -45.35 3.97
CA CYS A 304 0.19 -44.90 4.16
C CYS A 304 0.40 -44.20 5.50
N SER A 305 -0.62 -44.17 6.37
CA SER A 305 -0.57 -43.55 7.71
C SER A 305 -0.07 -42.10 7.66
N LEU A 306 -0.71 -41.26 6.83
CA LEU A 306 -0.31 -39.86 6.63
C LEU A 306 -1.01 -38.87 7.55
N GLN A 307 -1.77 -39.35 8.55
CA GLN A 307 -2.47 -38.53 9.53
C GLN A 307 -1.54 -38.04 10.63
#